data_AF-A0A812IHQ1-F1
#
_entry.id   AF-A0A812IHQ1-F1
#
_cell.length_a   1.000
_cell.length_b   1.000
_cell.length_c   1.000
_cell.angle_alpha   90.00
_cell.angle_beta   90.00
_cell.angle_gamma   90.00
#
_symmetry.space_group_name_H-M   'P 1'
#
loop_
_entity.id
_entity.type
_entity.pdbx_description
1 polymer ?
#
loop_
_entity_poly.entity_id
_entity_poly.type
_entity_poly.pdbx_seq_one_letter_code
_entity_poly.pdbx_strand_id
1 'polypeptide(L)'
;MGQVTSRCMERLPKICQRKDTGNLTDAQAFQWRSSASEGEITVERGKPNSAHSAVIARDDDDITETTPFPIDRRRPPIARREGSNGPSGSSASSAPRPSSGLAQPLHRIEVTAGRYVYNLDLHGKPERGQNLRSYFQACSEHRKLQVTTSCFAAWRKNKKVNGFAKIIPVAKEGSWSELGDTRPFRVFFFDDNLEFGGKETSPGICNLRDLATGHFVEFAEGQNDFVQERFARHTIVQHSKLWRAVLVKANILDAMEDKEYFASLIAKFADPSEMLVVFMDVNATIVCNDTVQGKDLAVTLLGTMFELMELRPSPPGFTLTWTGLNEIRVEKIQTLKALIKNMTADDHEAYTKFWQEDNCWSFLSHVLEHGEVRWVTGTEPMTLAAVKDLFSSYMRTVPSALDRDGITNSWFHVYTNTLKDRHATILNSFGVDTRKVTLATVKDEMDVLHIAINHDMWDERDVKKFSDQFQ
;
A
#
# COMPACT_ATOMS: atom_id res chain seq x y z
N MET A 1 2.04 -21.64 6.48
CA MET A 1 2.36 -20.53 5.55
C MET A 1 1.13 -19.64 5.46
N GLY A 2 1.23 -18.36 5.85
CA GLY A 2 0.11 -17.42 5.78
C GLY A 2 -0.20 -17.05 4.32
N GLN A 3 -1.48 -17.03 3.93
CA GLN A 3 -1.89 -16.55 2.61
C GLN A 3 -1.81 -15.02 2.55
N VAL A 4 -1.07 -14.49 1.57
CA VAL A 4 -1.06 -13.05 1.26
C VAL A 4 -2.38 -12.68 0.57
N THR A 5 -3.29 -12.07 1.33
CA THR A 5 -4.56 -11.56 0.80
C THR A 5 -4.39 -10.14 0.26
N SER A 6 -3.94 -10.02 -1.00
CA SER A 6 -4.00 -8.74 -1.72
C SER A 6 -5.44 -8.32 -1.99
N ARG A 7 -5.81 -7.13 -1.50
CA ARG A 7 -7.17 -6.55 -1.58
C ARG A 7 -7.49 -5.88 -2.91
N CYS A 8 -6.52 -5.71 -3.81
CA CYS A 8 -6.62 -4.79 -4.94
C CYS A 8 -7.67 -5.14 -6.01
N MET A 9 -8.14 -6.40 -6.12
CA MET A 9 -9.03 -6.80 -7.24
C MET A 9 -10.30 -7.55 -6.83
N GLU A 10 -10.44 -7.94 -5.56
CA GLU A 10 -11.52 -8.82 -5.08
C GLU A 10 -12.78 -8.06 -4.60
N ARG A 11 -12.74 -6.74 -4.43
CA ARG A 11 -13.90 -5.97 -3.93
C ARG A 11 -14.18 -4.70 -4.75
N LEU A 12 -14.88 -4.86 -5.86
CA LEU A 12 -15.67 -3.77 -6.45
C LEU A 12 -17.13 -4.22 -6.54
N PRO A 13 -18.08 -3.59 -5.82
CA PRO A 13 -19.49 -3.73 -6.16
C PRO A 13 -19.77 -3.03 -7.50
N LYS A 14 -20.82 -3.48 -8.20
CA LYS A 14 -21.39 -2.77 -9.35
C LYS A 14 -21.68 -1.34 -8.90
N ILE A 15 -20.93 -0.36 -9.39
CA ILE A 15 -21.19 1.06 -9.12
C ILE A 15 -22.62 1.34 -9.59
N CYS A 16 -23.47 1.81 -8.68
CA CYS A 16 -24.79 2.31 -9.00
C CYS A 16 -24.64 3.40 -10.07
N GLN A 17 -25.17 3.13 -11.27
CA GLN A 17 -25.44 4.19 -12.24
C GLN A 17 -26.33 5.21 -11.54
N ARG A 18 -25.79 6.40 -11.30
CA ARG A 18 -26.54 7.54 -10.78
C ARG A 18 -27.58 7.88 -11.84
N LYS A 19 -28.85 7.56 -11.59
CA LYS A 19 -29.94 8.20 -12.31
C LYS A 19 -29.95 9.65 -11.88
N ASP A 20 -29.58 10.55 -12.79
CA ASP A 20 -29.85 11.97 -12.65
C ASP A 20 -31.36 12.15 -12.46
N THR A 21 -31.74 12.33 -11.21
CA THR A 21 -33.04 12.91 -10.86
C THR A 21 -32.74 14.28 -10.31
N GLY A 22 -32.89 15.27 -11.17
CA GLY A 22 -32.88 16.66 -10.75
C GLY A 22 -34.05 16.87 -9.79
N ASN A 23 -33.73 17.25 -8.56
CA ASN A 23 -34.40 18.32 -7.83
C ASN A 23 -33.65 18.58 -6.52
N LEU A 24 -33.08 19.79 -6.43
CA LEU A 24 -32.45 20.37 -5.25
C LEU A 24 -33.52 21.10 -4.45
N THR A 25 -34.19 20.40 -3.53
CA THR A 25 -34.82 20.97 -2.33
C THR A 25 -35.22 19.82 -1.42
N ASP A 26 -34.59 19.77 -0.23
CA ASP A 26 -35.08 19.20 1.04
C ASP A 26 -33.98 18.45 1.79
N ALA A 27 -33.12 19.23 2.44
CA ALA A 27 -32.25 18.77 3.50
C ALA A 27 -32.82 19.23 4.84
N GLN A 28 -33.70 18.43 5.46
CA GLN A 28 -34.00 18.55 6.89
C GLN A 28 -34.26 17.18 7.53
N ALA A 29 -33.48 16.93 8.59
CA ALA A 29 -33.76 16.13 9.78
C ALA A 29 -34.35 14.72 9.62
N PHE A 30 -33.52 13.69 9.84
CA PHE A 30 -33.99 12.36 10.20
C PHE A 30 -33.51 11.97 11.61
N GLN A 31 -34.41 12.10 12.58
CA GLN A 31 -34.35 11.45 13.88
C GLN A 31 -34.71 9.96 13.71
N TRP A 32 -33.85 9.07 14.20
CA TRP A 32 -34.17 7.65 14.32
C TRP A 32 -35.04 7.40 15.56
N ARG A 33 -36.26 6.88 15.35
CA ARG A 33 -37.03 6.14 16.36
C ARG A 33 -37.02 4.67 15.98
N SER A 34 -36.67 3.82 16.94
CA SER A 34 -36.77 2.38 16.84
C SER A 34 -38.23 1.93 16.95
N SER A 35 -38.58 0.90 16.21
CA SER A 35 -39.67 0.00 16.58
C SER A 35 -39.37 -1.39 16.05
N ALA A 36 -39.24 -2.32 17.00
CA ALA A 36 -39.13 -3.73 16.80
C ALA A 36 -40.42 -4.32 16.20
N SER A 37 -40.27 -5.39 15.42
CA SER A 37 -41.25 -6.48 15.41
C SER A 37 -40.57 -7.76 14.92
N GLU A 38 -40.70 -8.76 15.78
CA GLU A 38 -40.18 -10.12 15.70
C GLU A 38 -40.81 -10.91 14.54
N GLY A 39 -40.06 -11.89 14.05
CA GLY A 39 -40.50 -12.85 13.04
C GLY A 39 -39.53 -14.03 12.99
N GLU A 40 -39.69 -14.93 13.95
CA GLU A 40 -38.95 -16.18 14.09
C GLU A 40 -39.36 -17.18 12.99
N ILE A 41 -38.39 -17.65 12.18
CA ILE A 41 -38.58 -18.78 11.27
C ILE A 41 -37.54 -19.84 11.62
N THR A 42 -37.99 -20.93 12.23
CA THR A 42 -37.22 -22.13 12.49
C THR A 42 -37.08 -22.96 11.20
N VAL A 43 -35.84 -23.30 10.85
CA VAL A 43 -35.54 -24.30 9.82
C VAL A 43 -34.60 -25.34 10.42
N GLU A 44 -35.14 -26.54 10.69
CA GLU A 44 -34.35 -27.72 11.00
C GLU A 44 -33.54 -28.14 9.77
N ARG A 45 -32.22 -28.31 9.93
CA ARG A 45 -31.40 -29.07 8.97
C ARG A 45 -30.56 -30.11 9.69
N GLY A 46 -30.69 -31.34 9.19
CA GLY A 46 -30.11 -32.55 9.73
C GLY A 46 -28.59 -32.64 9.60
N LYS A 47 -28.05 -33.51 10.45
CA LYS A 47 -26.66 -33.97 10.48
C LYS A 47 -26.25 -34.61 9.15
N PRO A 48 -24.95 -34.57 8.82
CA PRO A 48 -24.27 -35.86 8.76
C PRO A 48 -22.90 -35.90 9.43
N ASN A 49 -22.65 -37.08 9.99
CA ASN A 49 -21.35 -37.63 10.36
C ASN A 49 -20.36 -37.58 9.18
N SER A 50 -19.08 -37.35 9.44
CA SER A 50 -18.10 -38.45 9.55
C SER A 50 -16.67 -37.91 9.61
N ALA A 51 -15.90 -38.57 10.48
CA ALA A 51 -14.50 -38.33 10.75
C ALA A 51 -13.60 -38.46 9.52
N HIS A 52 -12.54 -37.66 9.45
CA HIS A 52 -11.26 -38.14 8.95
C HIS A 52 -10.09 -37.55 9.74
N SER A 53 -9.25 -38.49 10.16
CA SER A 53 -8.00 -38.37 10.89
C SER A 53 -6.95 -37.57 10.12
N ALA A 54 -6.22 -36.68 10.80
CA ALA A 54 -5.05 -36.02 10.24
C ALA A 54 -3.83 -36.24 11.14
N VAL A 55 -2.78 -36.76 10.50
CA VAL A 55 -1.49 -37.16 11.04
C VAL A 55 -0.66 -35.94 11.42
N ILE A 56 -0.01 -36.04 12.58
CA ILE A 56 0.88 -35.06 13.19
C ILE A 56 2.24 -35.09 12.47
N ALA A 57 2.71 -33.93 11.99
CA ALA A 57 4.12 -33.70 11.70
C ALA A 57 4.59 -32.54 12.59
N ARG A 58 5.57 -32.83 13.45
CA ARG A 58 6.32 -31.90 14.29
C ARG A 58 7.46 -31.34 13.45
N ASP A 59 7.66 -30.03 13.50
CA ASP A 59 8.95 -29.40 13.23
C ASP A 59 9.22 -28.43 14.38
N ASP A 60 10.21 -28.81 15.19
CA ASP A 60 10.90 -27.99 16.17
C ASP A 60 11.90 -27.10 15.43
N ASP A 61 11.95 -25.80 15.75
CA ASP A 61 13.20 -25.04 15.77
C ASP A 61 12.97 -23.69 16.49
N ASP A 62 13.55 -23.62 17.69
CA ASP A 62 13.44 -22.54 18.65
C ASP A 62 14.75 -21.73 18.64
N ILE A 63 14.60 -20.42 18.43
CA ILE A 63 15.30 -19.27 19.04
C ILE A 63 16.85 -19.25 19.09
N THR A 64 17.42 -18.11 18.66
CA THR A 64 18.27 -17.31 19.57
C THR A 64 18.22 -15.82 19.25
N GLU A 65 17.89 -15.07 20.31
CA GLU A 65 17.85 -13.62 20.43
C GLU A 65 19.24 -12.98 20.23
N THR A 66 19.27 -11.78 19.64
CA THR A 66 20.41 -10.86 19.78
C THR A 66 19.93 -9.51 20.29
N THR A 67 20.50 -9.09 21.41
CA THR A 67 20.30 -7.81 22.07
C THR A 67 21.04 -6.68 21.36
N PRO A 68 20.53 -5.43 21.34
CA PRO A 68 21.20 -4.32 20.69
C PRO A 68 22.17 -3.58 21.63
N PHE A 69 23.35 -3.25 21.11
CA PHE A 69 24.32 -2.33 21.71
C PHE A 69 23.94 -0.87 21.45
N PRO A 70 24.23 0.07 22.38
CA PRO A 70 23.93 1.49 22.21
C PRO A 70 24.95 2.20 21.32
N ILE A 71 24.45 3.00 20.36
CA ILE A 71 25.24 3.89 19.49
C ILE A 71 25.43 5.24 20.18
N ASP A 72 26.69 5.60 20.40
CA ASP A 72 27.11 6.90 20.91
C ASP A 72 27.06 7.98 19.80
N ARG A 73 26.30 9.04 20.05
CA ARG A 73 26.14 10.20 19.16
C ARG A 73 27.09 11.31 19.61
N ARG A 74 28.06 11.68 18.77
CA ARG A 74 28.66 13.03 18.72
C ARG A 74 29.60 13.16 17.54
N ARG A 75 29.33 14.11 16.63
CA ARG A 75 30.33 14.99 15.97
C ARG A 75 29.62 16.14 15.19
N PRO A 76 30.33 17.26 14.93
CA PRO A 76 29.81 18.63 15.05
C PRO A 76 29.50 19.28 13.69
N PRO A 77 28.97 20.53 13.65
CA PRO A 77 28.49 21.16 12.43
C PRO A 77 29.63 21.61 11.52
N ILE A 78 29.47 21.37 10.21
CA ILE A 78 30.36 21.86 9.16
C ILE A 78 29.87 23.23 8.70
N ALA A 79 30.82 24.17 8.59
CA ALA A 79 30.63 25.57 8.29
C ALA A 79 30.09 25.83 6.86
N ARG A 80 29.20 26.83 6.78
CA ARG A 80 28.72 27.47 5.54
C ARG A 80 29.88 28.13 4.80
N ARG A 81 29.98 27.89 3.49
CA ARG A 81 30.82 28.67 2.58
C ARG A 81 29.91 29.51 1.67
N GLU A 82 29.99 30.82 1.86
CA GLU A 82 29.35 31.81 0.99
C GLU A 82 30.11 31.91 -0.33
N GLY A 83 29.36 31.98 -1.44
CA GLY A 83 29.90 32.08 -2.80
C GLY A 83 28.98 32.90 -3.70
N SER A 84 29.24 34.21 -3.69
CA SER A 84 29.10 35.24 -4.74
C SER A 84 28.04 35.10 -5.86
N ASN A 85 27.19 36.12 -5.92
CA ASN A 85 26.31 36.53 -7.02
C ASN A 85 27.06 36.95 -8.30
N GLY A 86 26.49 36.63 -9.47
CA GLY A 86 26.82 37.18 -10.79
C GLY A 86 25.68 36.93 -11.80
N PRO A 87 25.48 37.79 -12.82
CA PRO A 87 24.13 38.26 -13.18
C PRO A 87 23.40 37.49 -14.29
N SER A 88 22.08 37.66 -14.21
CA SER A 88 21.00 37.22 -15.09
C SER A 88 21.14 37.61 -16.56
N GLY A 89 21.18 36.60 -17.42
CA GLY A 89 20.92 36.70 -18.86
C GLY A 89 19.52 36.18 -19.19
N SER A 90 18.68 37.06 -19.72
CA SER A 90 17.35 36.76 -20.25
C SER A 90 17.44 35.96 -21.55
N SER A 91 16.95 34.72 -21.56
CA SER A 91 16.77 33.92 -22.77
C SER A 91 15.31 33.46 -22.90
N ALA A 92 14.76 33.74 -24.07
CA ALA A 92 13.38 33.51 -24.47
C ALA A 92 12.88 32.08 -24.22
N SER A 93 11.64 31.99 -23.76
CA SER A 93 10.91 30.74 -23.55
C SER A 93 10.53 30.08 -24.89
N SER A 94 11.43 29.29 -25.45
CA SER A 94 11.04 28.24 -26.39
C SER A 94 10.53 27.05 -25.58
N ALA A 95 9.26 26.68 -25.76
CA ALA A 95 8.70 25.46 -25.19
C ALA A 95 9.62 24.26 -25.53
N PRO A 96 9.95 23.39 -24.56
CA PRO A 96 10.83 22.26 -24.80
C PRO A 96 10.18 21.34 -25.84
N ARG A 97 10.85 21.15 -26.98
CA ARG A 97 10.51 20.08 -27.92
C ARG A 97 10.71 18.74 -27.18
N PRO A 98 9.75 17.80 -27.22
CA PRO A 98 9.93 16.49 -26.63
C PRO A 98 11.13 15.83 -27.29
N SER A 99 12.15 15.51 -26.48
CA SER A 99 13.34 14.76 -26.91
C SER A 99 12.88 13.42 -27.47
N SER A 100 13.21 13.15 -28.73
CA SER A 100 12.86 11.96 -29.50
C SER A 100 13.65 10.71 -29.06
N GLY A 101 13.85 10.53 -27.75
CA GLY A 101 14.83 9.60 -27.17
C GLY A 101 14.30 8.23 -26.77
N LEU A 102 13.01 7.91 -26.96
CA LEU A 102 12.52 6.55 -26.74
C LEU A 102 13.04 5.66 -27.86
N ALA A 103 14.04 4.84 -27.55
CA ALA A 103 14.84 4.07 -28.51
C ALA A 103 14.05 3.02 -29.31
N GLN A 104 12.79 2.74 -28.99
CA GLN A 104 11.83 2.03 -29.85
C GLN A 104 10.41 2.54 -29.56
N PRO A 105 9.50 2.56 -30.56
CA PRO A 105 8.11 2.93 -30.33
C PRO A 105 7.46 1.90 -29.40
N LEU A 106 7.25 2.28 -28.13
CA LEU A 106 6.45 1.51 -27.18
C LEU A 106 5.09 1.17 -27.82
N HIS A 107 4.66 -0.09 -27.69
CA HIS A 107 3.37 -0.53 -28.22
C HIS A 107 2.24 0.29 -27.60
N ARG A 108 1.34 0.85 -28.42
CA ARG A 108 0.25 1.73 -27.96
C ARG A 108 -1.07 0.98 -28.03
N ILE A 109 -1.85 1.07 -26.95
CA ILE A 109 -3.22 0.59 -26.85
C ILE A 109 -4.12 1.84 -26.84
N GLU A 110 -5.00 1.96 -27.83
CA GLU A 110 -6.03 3.01 -27.81
C GLU A 110 -7.18 2.55 -26.90
N VAL A 111 -7.37 3.25 -25.77
CA VAL A 111 -8.41 2.92 -24.78
C VAL A 111 -9.71 3.68 -25.01
N THR A 112 -9.60 4.91 -25.52
CA THR A 112 -10.68 5.76 -26.02
C THR A 112 -10.14 6.64 -27.14
N ALA A 113 -11.02 7.27 -27.93
CA ALA A 113 -10.62 8.05 -29.11
C ALA A 113 -9.56 9.11 -28.76
N GLY A 114 -8.35 8.94 -29.29
CA GLY A 114 -7.23 9.85 -29.06
C GLY A 114 -6.51 9.69 -27.71
N ARG A 115 -6.83 8.66 -26.94
CA ARG A 115 -6.17 8.33 -25.67
C ARG A 115 -5.44 7.01 -25.75
N TYR A 116 -4.15 7.04 -25.45
CA TYR A 116 -3.26 5.91 -25.56
C TYR A 116 -2.67 5.49 -24.22
N VAL A 117 -2.58 4.19 -24.02
CA VAL A 117 -1.80 3.55 -22.95
C VAL A 117 -0.61 2.84 -23.59
N TYR A 118 0.56 2.96 -22.99
CA TYR A 118 1.74 2.25 -23.46
C TYR A 118 1.83 0.87 -22.82
N ASN A 119 1.89 -0.18 -23.64
CA ASN A 119 2.15 -1.54 -23.17
C ASN A 119 3.65 -1.80 -23.14
N LEU A 120 4.13 -2.38 -22.05
CA LEU A 120 5.53 -2.76 -21.91
C LEU A 120 5.66 -4.17 -21.33
N ASP A 121 6.44 -5.02 -22.00
CA ASP A 121 6.79 -6.34 -21.49
C ASP A 121 8.00 -6.24 -20.56
N LEU A 122 7.76 -6.41 -19.25
CA LEU A 122 8.81 -6.47 -18.24
C LEU A 122 8.99 -7.85 -17.61
N HIS A 123 8.13 -8.82 -17.93
CA HIS A 123 8.24 -10.20 -17.44
C HIS A 123 8.92 -11.15 -18.42
N GLY A 124 8.90 -10.84 -19.73
CA GLY A 124 9.63 -11.54 -20.78
C GLY A 124 11.14 -11.57 -20.52
N LYS A 125 11.80 -12.67 -20.86
CA LYS A 125 13.23 -12.89 -20.54
C LYS A 125 14.23 -12.23 -21.50
N PRO A 126 14.06 -12.28 -22.84
CA PRO A 126 15.12 -11.84 -23.76
C PRO A 126 15.39 -10.33 -23.73
N GLU A 127 14.34 -9.53 -23.54
CA GLU A 127 14.41 -8.06 -23.71
C GLU A 127 14.28 -7.29 -22.38
N ARG A 128 14.19 -8.00 -21.24
CA ARG A 128 13.89 -7.39 -19.93
C ARG A 128 14.77 -6.20 -19.59
N GLY A 129 16.08 -6.34 -19.76
CA GLY A 129 17.03 -5.28 -19.40
C GLY A 129 16.81 -4.00 -20.23
N GLN A 130 16.53 -4.15 -21.53
CA GLN A 130 16.28 -3.01 -22.40
C GLN A 130 14.91 -2.38 -22.12
N ASN A 131 13.88 -3.20 -21.90
CA ASN A 131 12.55 -2.72 -21.55
C ASN A 131 12.54 -2.04 -20.18
N LEU A 132 13.30 -2.56 -19.20
CA LEU A 132 13.45 -1.95 -17.88
C LEU A 132 14.13 -0.58 -17.95
N ARG A 133 15.18 -0.43 -18.78
CA ARG A 133 15.80 0.88 -19.01
C ARG A 133 14.84 1.84 -19.69
N SER A 134 14.11 1.38 -20.71
CA SER A 134 13.12 2.19 -21.42
C SER A 134 11.97 2.63 -20.49
N TYR A 135 11.54 1.73 -19.59
CA TYR A 135 10.56 2.01 -18.55
C TYR A 135 11.06 3.12 -17.63
N PHE A 136 12.26 2.95 -17.07
CA PHE A 136 12.84 3.93 -16.15
C PHE A 136 13.08 5.27 -16.82
N GLN A 137 13.55 5.28 -18.07
CA GLN A 137 13.74 6.51 -18.84
C GLN A 137 12.40 7.23 -19.04
N ALA A 138 11.37 6.52 -19.50
CA ALA A 138 10.03 7.09 -19.64
C ALA A 138 9.52 7.67 -18.30
N CYS A 139 9.74 6.97 -17.19
CA CYS A 139 9.35 7.43 -15.88
C CYS A 139 10.16 8.64 -15.39
N SER A 140 11.48 8.63 -15.54
CA SER A 140 12.35 9.68 -15.03
C SER A 140 12.27 10.98 -15.84
N GLU A 141 12.06 10.89 -17.16
CA GLU A 141 11.92 12.05 -18.03
C GLU A 141 10.55 12.74 -17.86
N HIS A 142 9.50 11.98 -17.57
CA HIS A 142 8.15 12.53 -17.39
C HIS A 142 7.91 13.03 -15.96
N ARG A 143 8.16 14.33 -15.71
CA ARG A 143 8.02 14.94 -14.36
C ARG A 143 6.59 15.23 -13.91
N LYS A 144 5.58 14.93 -14.72
CA LYS A 144 4.18 15.02 -14.32
C LYS A 144 3.76 13.72 -13.60
N LEU A 145 2.51 13.68 -13.13
CA LEU A 145 1.94 12.45 -12.59
C LEU A 145 1.89 11.38 -13.69
N GLN A 146 2.17 10.14 -13.30
CA GLN A 146 2.13 8.96 -14.15
C GLN A 146 1.32 7.87 -13.48
N VAL A 147 0.87 6.91 -14.27
CA VAL A 147 0.18 5.71 -13.80
C VAL A 147 0.83 4.49 -14.43
N THR A 148 1.29 3.56 -13.60
CA THR A 148 1.68 2.22 -14.02
C THR A 148 0.69 1.21 -13.45
N THR A 149 0.09 0.41 -14.34
CA THR A 149 -0.75 -0.73 -13.94
C THR A 149 0.02 -2.04 -14.17
N SER A 150 0.31 -2.74 -13.08
CA SER A 150 1.04 -4.01 -13.06
C SER A 150 0.12 -5.20 -13.38
N CYS A 151 0.68 -6.28 -13.91
CA CYS A 151 -0.07 -7.48 -14.30
C CYS A 151 -0.45 -8.35 -13.09
N PHE A 152 -1.68 -8.20 -12.57
CA PHE A 152 -2.17 -8.99 -11.44
C PHE A 152 -2.25 -10.49 -11.77
N ALA A 153 -2.66 -10.82 -12.99
CA ALA A 153 -2.74 -12.21 -13.47
C ALA A 153 -1.37 -12.92 -13.41
N ALA A 154 -0.29 -12.26 -13.83
CA ALA A 154 1.06 -12.79 -13.74
C ALA A 154 1.50 -13.01 -12.29
N TRP A 155 1.28 -12.01 -11.42
CA TRP A 155 1.63 -12.12 -10.01
C TRP A 155 0.87 -13.26 -9.30
N ARG A 156 -0.46 -13.36 -9.54
CA ARG A 156 -1.31 -14.43 -9.01
C ARG A 156 -0.87 -15.81 -9.49
N LYS A 157 -0.62 -15.97 -10.80
CA LYS A 157 -0.17 -17.25 -11.40
C LYS A 157 1.14 -17.75 -10.77
N ASN A 158 1.99 -16.83 -10.34
CA ASN A 158 3.27 -17.14 -9.70
C ASN A 158 3.19 -17.08 -8.16
N LYS A 159 2.03 -17.40 -7.58
CA LYS A 159 1.85 -17.52 -6.12
C LYS A 159 2.16 -16.23 -5.35
N LYS A 160 1.97 -15.06 -5.97
CA LYS A 160 2.13 -13.75 -5.35
C LYS A 160 3.52 -13.50 -4.74
N VAL A 161 4.56 -13.93 -5.46
CA VAL A 161 5.97 -13.70 -5.06
C VAL A 161 6.52 -12.39 -5.63
N ASN A 162 7.51 -11.82 -4.94
CA ASN A 162 8.17 -10.56 -5.30
C ASN A 162 8.68 -10.53 -6.76
N GLY A 163 9.23 -11.63 -7.28
CA GLY A 163 9.78 -11.70 -8.64
C GLY A 163 8.78 -11.47 -9.77
N PHE A 164 7.47 -11.55 -9.49
CA PHE A 164 6.39 -11.28 -10.45
C PHE A 164 5.49 -10.12 -10.00
N ALA A 165 5.90 -9.38 -8.98
CA ALA A 165 5.14 -8.28 -8.44
C ALA A 165 5.41 -6.96 -9.18
N LYS A 166 5.09 -5.81 -8.58
CA LYS A 166 5.25 -4.49 -9.20
C LYS A 166 6.73 -4.17 -9.39
N ILE A 167 7.12 -3.80 -10.60
CA ILE A 167 8.53 -3.62 -10.96
C ILE A 167 9.02 -2.23 -10.55
N ILE A 168 10.06 -2.24 -9.72
CA ILE A 168 10.71 -1.05 -9.18
C ILE A 168 12.16 -1.03 -9.70
N PRO A 169 12.45 -0.26 -10.76
CA PRO A 169 13.81 -0.09 -11.26
C PRO A 169 14.70 0.68 -10.27
N VAL A 170 15.91 0.18 -10.04
CA VAL A 170 16.95 0.83 -9.23
C VAL A 170 18.31 0.69 -9.91
N ALA A 171 19.28 1.50 -9.53
CA ALA A 171 20.67 1.32 -9.94
C ALA A 171 21.60 1.50 -8.75
N LYS A 172 22.75 0.81 -8.81
CA LYS A 172 23.78 0.95 -7.80
C LYS A 172 24.37 2.37 -7.82
N GLU A 173 24.86 2.79 -6.67
CA GLU A 173 25.67 3.99 -6.53
C GLU A 173 26.86 3.95 -7.51
N GLY A 174 27.05 5.03 -8.25
CA GLY A 174 28.07 5.14 -9.30
C GLY A 174 27.61 4.70 -10.70
N SER A 175 26.55 3.90 -10.82
CA SER A 175 26.07 3.41 -12.14
C SER A 175 25.18 4.42 -12.89
N TRP A 176 24.74 5.50 -12.24
CA TRP A 176 23.85 6.50 -12.83
C TRP A 176 24.50 7.33 -13.95
N SER A 177 25.83 7.50 -13.92
CA SER A 177 26.57 8.27 -14.93
C SER A 177 26.46 7.67 -16.34
N GLU A 178 26.25 6.36 -16.43
CA GLU A 178 26.06 5.65 -17.70
C GLU A 178 24.70 5.93 -18.35
N LEU A 179 23.74 6.48 -17.59
CA LEU A 179 22.41 6.84 -18.07
C LEU A 179 22.34 8.26 -18.64
N GLY A 180 23.46 8.99 -18.70
CA GLY A 180 23.56 10.30 -19.33
C GLY A 180 22.96 11.46 -18.53
N ASP A 181 22.46 11.21 -17.33
CA ASP A 181 21.96 12.26 -16.45
C ASP A 181 23.06 12.73 -15.46
N THR A 182 23.08 14.03 -15.21
CA THR A 182 24.09 14.66 -14.35
C THR A 182 23.72 14.56 -12.88
N ARG A 183 22.46 14.29 -12.56
CA ARG A 183 21.96 14.24 -11.19
C ARG A 183 21.77 12.81 -10.69
N PRO A 184 22.13 12.53 -9.44
CA PRO A 184 21.85 11.25 -8.81
C PRO A 184 20.35 11.03 -8.65
N PHE A 185 19.87 9.82 -8.93
CA PHE A 185 18.48 9.44 -8.65
C PHE A 185 18.35 8.72 -7.31
N ARG A 186 17.21 8.92 -6.64
CA ARG A 186 16.75 8.11 -5.51
C ARG A 186 15.34 7.61 -5.78
N VAL A 187 15.15 6.31 -5.56
CA VAL A 187 13.88 5.63 -5.83
C VAL A 187 13.15 5.38 -4.52
N PHE A 188 11.91 5.82 -4.44
CA PHE A 188 11.00 5.50 -3.35
C PHE A 188 9.92 4.55 -3.84
N PHE A 189 9.58 3.54 -3.05
CA PHE A 189 8.41 2.70 -3.28
C PHE A 189 7.56 2.62 -2.01
N PHE A 190 6.36 3.18 -2.06
CA PHE A 190 5.38 3.17 -0.98
C PHE A 190 4.28 2.16 -1.29
N ASP A 191 4.08 1.19 -0.41
CA ASP A 191 3.02 0.17 -0.53
C ASP A 191 2.68 -0.40 0.86
N ASP A 192 1.41 -0.53 1.22
CA ASP A 192 0.98 -1.07 2.51
C ASP A 192 1.24 -2.59 2.65
N ASN A 193 1.29 -3.30 1.52
CA ASN A 193 1.44 -4.75 1.45
C ASN A 193 2.91 -5.17 1.28
N LEU A 194 3.86 -4.29 1.58
CA LEU A 194 5.27 -4.61 1.49
C LEU A 194 5.66 -5.70 2.52
N GLU A 195 6.40 -6.71 2.04
CA GLU A 195 6.94 -7.80 2.84
C GLU A 195 8.48 -7.78 2.75
N PHE A 196 9.14 -7.64 3.89
CA PHE A 196 10.60 -7.46 3.98
C PHE A 196 11.38 -8.79 3.99
N GLY A 197 10.73 -9.90 3.64
CA GLY A 197 11.42 -11.16 3.35
C GLY A 197 12.42 -11.02 2.19
N GLY A 198 12.13 -10.09 1.26
CA GLY A 198 13.13 -9.48 0.38
C GLY A 198 13.78 -10.37 -0.68
N LYS A 199 13.36 -11.64 -0.80
CA LYS A 199 13.85 -12.59 -1.82
C LYS A 199 12.93 -12.61 -3.04
N GLU A 200 13.47 -12.92 -4.21
CA GLU A 200 12.70 -13.00 -5.46
C GLU A 200 11.52 -14.00 -5.35
N THR A 201 11.75 -15.11 -4.66
CA THR A 201 10.77 -16.19 -4.47
C THR A 201 9.93 -16.07 -3.21
N SER A 202 10.22 -15.08 -2.35
CA SER A 202 9.40 -14.83 -1.15
C SER A 202 8.06 -14.19 -1.54
N PRO A 203 6.99 -14.45 -0.78
CA PRO A 203 5.74 -13.72 -0.94
C PRO A 203 5.98 -12.20 -0.81
N GLY A 204 5.21 -11.41 -1.56
CA GLY A 204 5.30 -9.96 -1.49
C GLY A 204 4.96 -9.25 -2.80
N ILE A 205 5.05 -7.92 -2.74
CA ILE A 205 4.52 -6.99 -3.74
C ILE A 205 5.60 -6.21 -4.51
N CYS A 206 6.88 -6.34 -4.13
CA CYS A 206 7.98 -5.54 -4.67
C CYS A 206 8.91 -6.36 -5.54
N ASN A 207 9.01 -5.98 -6.82
CA ASN A 207 9.92 -6.57 -7.78
C ASN A 207 11.08 -5.60 -8.05
N LEU A 208 12.00 -5.51 -7.10
CA LEU A 208 13.15 -4.60 -7.18
C LEU A 208 14.16 -5.10 -8.21
N ARG A 209 14.43 -4.30 -9.24
CA ARG A 209 15.26 -4.73 -10.39
C ARG A 209 16.39 -3.76 -10.68
N ASP A 210 17.58 -4.31 -10.87
CA ASP A 210 18.75 -3.56 -11.30
C ASP A 210 18.61 -3.12 -12.76
N LEU A 211 18.72 -1.82 -13.03
CA LEU A 211 18.64 -1.24 -14.36
C LEU A 211 19.73 -1.72 -15.32
N ALA A 212 20.92 -2.03 -14.80
CA ALA A 212 22.03 -2.48 -15.62
C ALA A 212 21.82 -3.92 -16.11
N THR A 213 21.49 -4.82 -15.18
CA THR A 213 21.44 -6.27 -15.43
C THR A 213 20.03 -6.82 -15.66
N GLY A 214 18.99 -6.12 -15.22
CA GLY A 214 17.62 -6.65 -15.15
C GLY A 214 17.41 -7.73 -14.08
N HIS A 215 18.42 -8.00 -13.26
CA HIS A 215 18.35 -9.01 -12.19
C HIS A 215 17.57 -8.50 -10.98
N PHE A 216 17.06 -9.44 -10.19
CA PHE A 216 16.41 -9.12 -8.91
C PHE A 216 17.45 -8.57 -7.93
N VAL A 217 17.06 -7.55 -7.17
CA VAL A 217 17.86 -7.03 -6.07
C VAL A 217 17.22 -7.52 -4.79
N GLU A 218 17.89 -8.42 -4.07
CA GLU A 218 17.39 -8.85 -2.77
C GLU A 218 17.40 -7.68 -1.79
N PHE A 219 16.25 -7.41 -1.20
CA PHE A 219 16.03 -6.33 -0.25
C PHE A 219 15.58 -6.92 1.09
N ALA A 220 16.22 -7.99 1.57
CA ALA A 220 16.04 -8.36 2.98
C ALA A 220 16.97 -7.48 3.84
N GLU A 221 16.63 -7.26 5.10
CA GLU A 221 17.55 -6.58 6.03
C GLU A 221 18.91 -7.30 6.07
N GLY A 222 20.00 -6.53 5.99
CA GLY A 222 21.37 -7.04 5.92
C GLY A 222 21.82 -7.51 4.53
N GLN A 223 20.91 -7.66 3.56
CA GLN A 223 21.27 -7.93 2.16
C GLN A 223 21.44 -6.62 1.39
N ASN A 224 22.42 -6.54 0.50
CA ASN A 224 22.56 -5.40 -0.42
C ASN A 224 22.55 -4.01 0.29
N ASP A 225 23.14 -3.93 1.49
CA ASP A 225 23.18 -2.73 2.34
C ASP A 225 21.80 -2.19 2.74
N PHE A 226 20.76 -3.03 2.70
CA PHE A 226 19.47 -2.64 3.23
C PHE A 226 19.46 -2.71 4.75
N VAL A 227 19.02 -1.62 5.37
CA VAL A 227 18.74 -1.52 6.81
C VAL A 227 17.27 -1.17 7.01
N GLN A 228 16.69 -1.66 8.11
CA GLN A 228 15.30 -1.41 8.45
C GLN A 228 15.20 -0.44 9.63
N GLU A 229 14.27 0.50 9.56
CA GLU A 229 13.92 1.36 10.68
C GLU A 229 12.43 1.73 10.71
N ARG A 230 11.98 2.28 11.84
CA ARG A 230 10.61 2.79 12.01
C ARG A 230 10.58 4.30 11.76
N PHE A 231 9.63 4.78 10.96
CA PHE A 231 9.49 6.22 10.66
C PHE A 231 8.39 6.91 11.46
N ALA A 232 7.27 6.23 11.68
CA ALA A 232 6.12 6.74 12.43
C ALA A 232 5.66 5.70 13.45
N ARG A 233 4.37 5.56 13.74
CA ARG A 233 3.89 4.55 14.67
C ARG A 233 3.85 3.17 14.04
N HIS A 234 3.35 3.10 12.81
CA HIS A 234 3.09 1.83 12.13
C HIS A 234 3.93 1.65 10.86
N THR A 235 4.54 2.72 10.38
CA THR A 235 5.36 2.72 9.17
C THR A 235 6.73 2.13 9.39
N ILE A 236 7.06 1.11 8.60
CA ILE A 236 8.39 0.50 8.52
C ILE A 236 9.03 0.93 7.21
N VAL A 237 10.30 1.34 7.29
CA VAL A 237 11.10 1.75 6.14
C VAL A 237 12.31 0.85 6.05
N GLN A 238 12.58 0.35 4.85
CA GLN A 238 13.82 -0.33 4.55
C GLN A 238 14.54 0.40 3.42
N HIS A 239 15.79 0.77 3.64
CA HIS A 239 16.52 1.59 2.68
C HIS A 239 17.95 1.11 2.49
N SER A 240 18.50 1.38 1.30
CA SER A 240 19.88 1.04 0.93
C SER A 240 20.57 2.27 0.34
N LYS A 241 21.76 2.60 0.85
CA LYS A 241 22.59 3.66 0.25
C LYS A 241 23.22 3.16 -1.04
N LEU A 242 23.68 1.91 -1.04
CA LEU A 242 24.23 1.24 -2.23
C LEU A 242 23.28 1.28 -3.43
N TRP A 243 21.98 1.08 -3.23
CA TRP A 243 20.99 1.05 -4.33
C TRP A 243 20.18 2.34 -4.46
N ARG A 244 20.39 3.33 -3.58
CA ARG A 244 19.60 4.57 -3.46
C ARG A 244 18.10 4.31 -3.52
N ALA A 245 17.69 3.29 -2.79
CA ALA A 245 16.32 2.80 -2.76
C ALA A 245 15.76 2.95 -1.34
N VAL A 246 14.51 3.39 -1.25
CA VAL A 246 13.75 3.52 -0.01
C VAL A 246 12.42 2.82 -0.20
N LEU A 247 12.25 1.68 0.45
CA LEU A 247 11.06 0.86 0.41
C LEU A 247 10.25 1.12 1.68
N VAL A 248 9.02 1.56 1.53
CA VAL A 248 8.19 2.04 2.63
C VAL A 248 6.96 1.16 2.72
N LYS A 249 6.85 0.41 3.81
CA LYS A 249 5.59 -0.21 4.21
C LYS A 249 4.71 0.86 4.81
N ALA A 250 3.98 1.54 3.94
CA ALA A 250 3.16 2.69 4.32
C ALA A 250 2.00 2.23 5.21
N ASN A 251 1.55 3.12 6.09
CA ASN A 251 0.36 2.89 6.90
C ASN A 251 -0.62 4.04 6.73
N ILE A 252 -1.84 3.70 6.30
CA ILE A 252 -2.88 4.72 6.06
C ILE A 252 -3.23 5.51 7.33
N LEU A 253 -3.15 4.91 8.53
CA LEU A 253 -3.44 5.63 9.78
C LEU A 253 -2.38 6.70 10.04
N ASP A 254 -1.09 6.38 9.88
CA ASP A 254 0.00 7.37 10.01
C ASP A 254 -0.17 8.51 8.97
N ALA A 255 -0.56 8.16 7.75
CA ALA A 255 -0.80 9.14 6.67
C ALA A 255 -2.03 10.03 6.90
N MET A 256 -3.01 9.58 7.71
CA MET A 256 -4.18 10.35 8.10
C MET A 256 -3.94 11.20 9.37
N GLU A 257 -3.06 10.76 10.28
CA GLU A 257 -2.71 11.55 11.46
C GLU A 257 -1.87 12.77 11.11
N ASP A 258 -1.00 12.65 10.11
CA ASP A 258 -0.03 13.69 9.76
C ASP A 258 -0.10 14.07 8.27
N LYS A 259 -0.48 15.33 8.01
CA LYS A 259 -0.48 15.92 6.67
C LYS A 259 0.92 15.96 6.05
N GLU A 260 1.97 16.03 6.86
CA GLU A 260 3.37 16.05 6.41
C GLU A 260 3.97 14.65 6.25
N TYR A 261 3.21 13.58 6.50
CA TYR A 261 3.71 12.20 6.60
C TYR A 261 4.66 11.81 5.45
N PHE A 262 4.17 11.86 4.20
CA PHE A 262 4.98 11.48 3.04
C PHE A 262 6.13 12.45 2.78
N ALA A 263 5.90 13.76 2.97
CA ALA A 263 6.91 14.79 2.74
C ALA A 263 8.07 14.67 3.73
N SER A 264 7.77 14.45 5.01
CA SER A 264 8.75 14.24 6.07
C SER A 264 9.53 12.95 5.87
N LEU A 265 8.88 11.88 5.38
CA LEU A 265 9.57 10.62 5.06
C LEU A 265 10.56 10.86 3.93
N ILE A 266 10.13 11.46 2.83
CA ILE A 266 11.02 11.77 1.71
C ILE A 266 12.18 12.65 2.17
N ALA A 267 11.91 13.72 2.92
CA ALA A 267 12.93 14.63 3.42
C ALA A 267 13.97 13.96 4.34
N LYS A 268 13.57 12.93 5.11
CA LYS A 268 14.50 12.17 5.97
C LYS A 268 15.49 11.33 5.15
N PHE A 269 15.05 10.77 4.02
CA PHE A 269 15.81 9.77 3.26
C PHE A 269 16.39 10.27 1.93
N ALA A 270 16.10 11.49 1.52
CA ALA A 270 16.60 12.09 0.28
C ALA A 270 17.60 13.22 0.55
N ASP A 271 18.59 13.33 -0.32
CA ASP A 271 19.46 14.51 -0.39
C ASP A 271 18.82 15.58 -1.32
N PRO A 272 18.88 16.88 -0.97
CA PRO A 272 18.31 17.95 -1.80
C PRO A 272 18.83 18.01 -3.24
N SER A 273 20.00 17.44 -3.52
CA SER A 273 20.60 17.38 -4.87
C SER A 273 20.06 16.24 -5.73
N GLU A 274 19.36 15.27 -5.14
CA GLU A 274 18.85 14.09 -5.84
C GLU A 274 17.59 14.39 -6.66
N MET A 275 17.44 13.69 -7.79
CA MET A 275 16.16 13.56 -8.46
C MET A 275 15.41 12.36 -7.90
N LEU A 276 14.15 12.56 -7.49
CA LEU A 276 13.33 11.49 -6.94
C LEU A 276 12.51 10.81 -8.03
N VAL A 277 12.42 9.48 -7.93
CA VAL A 277 11.45 8.65 -8.67
C VAL A 277 10.59 7.95 -7.63
N VAL A 278 9.35 8.40 -7.50
CA VAL A 278 8.45 7.98 -6.42
C VAL A 278 7.34 7.10 -6.97
N PHE A 279 7.40 5.82 -6.64
CA PHE A 279 6.32 4.85 -6.88
C PHE A 279 5.40 4.80 -5.67
N MET A 280 4.12 5.08 -5.87
CA MET A 280 3.11 5.16 -4.81
C MET A 280 1.99 4.18 -5.13
N ASP A 281 1.77 3.16 -4.30
CA ASP A 281 0.52 2.42 -4.38
C ASP A 281 -0.67 3.29 -3.97
N VAL A 282 -1.86 2.91 -4.45
CA VAL A 282 -3.09 3.65 -4.20
C VAL A 282 -3.79 3.14 -2.95
N ASN A 283 -4.07 1.84 -2.90
CA ASN A 283 -5.04 1.27 -1.99
C ASN A 283 -4.41 1.08 -0.61
N ALA A 284 -5.04 1.61 0.45
CA ALA A 284 -4.51 1.58 1.81
C ALA A 284 -3.11 2.21 1.99
N THR A 285 -2.61 2.90 0.95
CA THR A 285 -1.39 3.71 0.99
C THR A 285 -1.78 5.20 0.98
N ILE A 286 -2.54 5.65 -0.03
CA ILE A 286 -3.06 7.02 -0.12
C ILE A 286 -4.60 7.09 -0.11
N VAL A 287 -5.30 5.99 -0.39
CA VAL A 287 -6.77 5.90 -0.36
C VAL A 287 -7.25 5.01 0.78
N CYS A 288 -8.13 5.56 1.62
CA CYS A 288 -8.88 4.79 2.60
C CYS A 288 -10.18 4.24 1.97
N ASN A 289 -10.05 3.15 1.21
CA ASN A 289 -11.11 2.60 0.34
C ASN A 289 -12.48 2.38 0.97
N ASP A 290 -12.54 2.06 2.25
CA ASP A 290 -13.79 1.69 2.90
C ASP A 290 -14.70 2.91 3.14
N THR A 291 -14.13 4.10 3.37
CA THR A 291 -14.92 5.35 3.52
C THR A 291 -15.66 5.74 2.23
N VAL A 292 -15.01 5.51 1.07
CA VAL A 292 -15.57 5.84 -0.25
C VAL A 292 -16.73 4.92 -0.65
N GLN A 293 -16.78 3.73 -0.06
CA GLN A 293 -17.86 2.77 -0.29
C GLN A 293 -19.10 3.05 0.57
N GLY A 294 -19.13 4.18 1.30
CA GLY A 294 -20.21 4.51 2.23
C GLY A 294 -20.27 3.57 3.43
N LYS A 295 -19.19 2.84 3.72
CA LYS A 295 -19.09 2.07 4.95
C LYS A 295 -18.96 3.03 6.12
N ASP A 296 -19.50 2.60 7.24
CA ASP A 296 -19.34 3.32 8.49
C ASP A 296 -17.84 3.49 8.83
N LEU A 297 -17.46 4.71 9.21
CA LEU A 297 -16.08 5.07 9.50
C LEU A 297 -15.56 4.30 10.73
N ALA A 298 -16.39 4.14 11.75
CA ALA A 298 -16.02 3.40 12.96
C ALA A 298 -15.71 1.93 12.64
N VAL A 299 -16.60 1.27 11.90
CA VAL A 299 -16.36 -0.11 11.39
C VAL A 299 -15.04 -0.23 10.63
N THR A 300 -14.75 0.73 9.75
CA THR A 300 -13.52 0.76 8.94
C THR A 300 -12.26 0.90 9.81
N LEU A 301 -12.29 1.84 10.75
CA LEU A 301 -11.17 2.12 11.64
C LEU A 301 -10.90 0.95 12.58
N LEU A 302 -11.94 0.36 13.19
CA LEU A 302 -11.82 -0.84 14.01
C LEU A 302 -11.23 -2.00 13.21
N GLY A 303 -11.74 -2.22 12.00
CA GLY A 303 -11.22 -3.22 11.08
C GLY A 303 -9.74 -3.02 10.71
N THR A 304 -9.28 -1.77 10.64
CA THR A 304 -7.87 -1.43 10.36
C THR A 304 -7.01 -1.58 11.62
N MET A 305 -7.47 -1.06 12.76
CA MET A 305 -6.76 -1.18 14.03
C MET A 305 -6.58 -2.65 14.44
N PHE A 306 -7.63 -3.49 14.33
CA PHE A 306 -7.55 -4.92 14.66
C PHE A 306 -6.63 -5.72 13.74
N GLU A 307 -6.38 -5.22 12.53
CA GLU A 307 -5.40 -5.79 11.62
C GLU A 307 -3.96 -5.47 12.02
N LEU A 308 -3.77 -4.29 12.64
CA LEU A 308 -2.48 -3.80 13.10
C LEU A 308 -2.19 -4.16 14.56
N MET A 309 -3.15 -4.72 15.29
CA MET A 309 -2.98 -5.24 16.64
C MET A 309 -2.82 -6.76 16.62
N GLU A 310 -1.87 -7.27 17.38
CA GLU A 310 -1.61 -8.69 17.57
C GLU A 310 -1.78 -9.12 19.03
N LEU A 311 -2.31 -10.32 19.22
CA LEU A 311 -2.31 -11.02 20.50
C LEU A 311 -1.05 -11.87 20.61
N ARG A 312 -0.32 -11.70 21.70
CA ARG A 312 0.76 -12.60 22.14
C ARG A 312 0.22 -13.47 23.28
N PRO A 313 -0.10 -14.75 23.02
CA PRO A 313 -0.81 -15.60 23.98
C PRO A 313 0.09 -15.92 25.19
N SER A 314 -0.48 -15.91 26.39
CA SER A 314 0.22 -16.26 27.64
C SER A 314 -0.75 -16.93 28.63
N PRO A 315 -0.70 -18.27 28.79
CA PRO A 315 0.18 -19.23 28.10
C PRO A 315 -0.23 -19.48 26.63
N PRO A 316 0.68 -19.98 25.78
CA PRO A 316 0.34 -20.40 24.42
C PRO A 316 -0.55 -21.66 24.42
N GLY A 317 -1.34 -21.82 23.36
CA GLY A 317 -2.10 -23.05 23.09
C GLY A 317 -3.47 -23.14 23.75
N PHE A 318 -4.01 -22.02 24.23
CA PHE A 318 -5.33 -21.94 24.85
C PHE A 318 -6.46 -21.98 23.81
N THR A 319 -7.66 -22.35 24.24
CA THR A 319 -8.88 -22.30 23.44
C THR A 319 -9.59 -20.97 23.69
N LEU A 320 -9.76 -20.17 22.64
CA LEU A 320 -10.51 -18.92 22.67
C LEU A 320 -11.96 -19.19 22.26
N THR A 321 -12.91 -18.73 23.07
CA THR A 321 -14.35 -18.83 22.80
C THR A 321 -14.98 -17.47 23.00
N TRP A 322 -15.81 -16.99 22.07
CA TRP A 322 -16.47 -15.70 22.22
C TRP A 322 -17.86 -15.73 21.61
N THR A 323 -18.84 -15.27 22.39
CA THR A 323 -20.29 -15.14 22.13
C THR A 323 -20.79 -15.66 20.78
N GLY A 324 -21.17 -16.95 20.72
CA GLY A 324 -21.83 -17.54 19.56
C GLY A 324 -20.95 -17.76 18.33
N LEU A 325 -19.65 -17.46 18.41
CA LEU A 325 -18.68 -17.77 17.36
C LEU A 325 -18.00 -19.12 17.59
N ASN A 326 -17.35 -19.64 16.55
CA ASN A 326 -16.61 -20.90 16.65
C ASN A 326 -15.42 -20.74 17.60
N GLU A 327 -15.17 -21.79 18.39
CA GLU A 327 -13.96 -21.89 19.19
C GLU A 327 -12.72 -22.03 18.30
N ILE A 328 -11.62 -21.41 18.70
CA ILE A 328 -10.33 -21.56 18.01
C ILE A 328 -9.21 -21.82 19.00
N ARG A 329 -8.20 -22.57 18.57
CA ARG A 329 -6.98 -22.76 19.36
C ARG A 329 -5.94 -21.71 18.98
N VAL A 330 -5.43 -20.97 19.97
CA VAL A 330 -4.45 -19.89 19.76
C VAL A 330 -3.08 -20.36 20.23
N GLU A 331 -2.30 -20.88 19.29
CA GLU A 331 -0.97 -21.44 19.60
C GLU A 331 0.17 -20.42 19.45
N LYS A 332 -0.02 -19.40 18.62
CA LYS A 332 1.00 -18.42 18.26
C LYS A 332 0.43 -17.02 18.10
N ILE A 333 1.33 -16.05 17.92
CA ILE A 333 0.99 -14.65 17.64
C ILE A 333 0.08 -14.57 16.42
N GLN A 334 -1.05 -13.87 16.56
CA GLN A 334 -2.02 -13.63 15.50
C GLN A 334 -2.60 -12.22 15.65
N THR A 335 -2.93 -11.59 14.52
CA THR A 335 -3.64 -10.31 14.56
C THR A 335 -5.06 -10.50 15.11
N LEU A 336 -5.62 -9.49 15.79
CA LEU A 336 -6.98 -9.61 16.33
C LEU A 336 -7.99 -9.87 15.21
N LYS A 337 -7.80 -9.26 14.04
CA LYS A 337 -8.63 -9.52 12.86
C LYS A 337 -8.49 -10.96 12.34
N ALA A 338 -7.31 -11.57 12.42
CA ALA A 338 -7.12 -12.97 12.04
C ALA A 338 -7.86 -13.91 13.00
N LEU A 339 -7.85 -13.62 14.30
CA LEU A 339 -8.65 -14.37 15.28
C LEU A 339 -10.14 -14.35 14.90
N ILE A 340 -10.69 -13.16 14.63
CA ILE A 340 -12.09 -13.02 14.22
C ILE A 340 -12.39 -13.80 12.94
N LYS A 341 -11.55 -13.68 11.91
CA LYS A 341 -11.73 -14.43 10.66
C LYS A 341 -11.76 -15.94 10.89
N ASN A 342 -10.93 -16.46 11.79
CA ASN A 342 -10.91 -17.89 12.10
C ASN A 342 -12.17 -18.31 12.87
N MET A 343 -12.63 -17.49 13.83
CA MET A 343 -13.84 -17.75 14.61
C MET A 343 -15.12 -17.65 13.76
N THR A 344 -15.09 -16.91 12.64
CA THR A 344 -16.21 -16.70 11.73
C THR A 344 -15.98 -17.31 10.34
N ALA A 345 -15.11 -18.32 10.21
CA ALA A 345 -14.66 -18.83 8.91
C ALA A 345 -15.82 -19.23 7.98
N ASP A 346 -16.89 -19.77 8.56
CA ASP A 346 -18.09 -20.24 7.85
C ASP A 346 -19.32 -19.34 8.05
N ASP A 347 -19.15 -18.17 8.68
CA ASP A 347 -20.25 -17.24 8.99
C ASP A 347 -19.91 -15.79 8.60
N HIS A 348 -20.22 -15.46 7.34
CA HIS A 348 -20.03 -14.10 6.80
C HIS A 348 -20.89 -13.06 7.51
N GLU A 349 -22.07 -13.44 8.00
CA GLU A 349 -22.99 -12.52 8.68
C GLU A 349 -22.44 -12.14 10.05
N ALA A 350 -21.98 -13.13 10.83
CA ALA A 350 -21.29 -12.90 12.09
C ALA A 350 -20.04 -12.03 11.90
N TYR A 351 -19.21 -12.32 10.88
CA TYR A 351 -18.05 -11.48 10.55
C TYR A 351 -18.44 -10.02 10.28
N THR A 352 -19.55 -9.80 9.58
CA THR A 352 -20.03 -8.44 9.25
C THR A 352 -20.55 -7.73 10.50
N LYS A 353 -21.31 -8.42 11.36
CA LYS A 353 -21.88 -7.88 12.60
C LYS A 353 -20.83 -7.64 13.69
N PHE A 354 -19.71 -8.37 13.67
CA PHE A 354 -18.64 -8.24 14.66
C PHE A 354 -18.11 -6.80 14.78
N TRP A 355 -18.02 -6.06 13.66
CA TRP A 355 -17.35 -4.76 13.62
C TRP A 355 -18.11 -3.60 14.26
N GLN A 356 -19.22 -3.90 14.95
CA GLN A 356 -19.84 -2.93 15.86
C GLN A 356 -18.89 -2.61 17.01
N GLU A 357 -18.92 -1.36 17.46
CA GLU A 357 -17.98 -0.84 18.46
C GLU A 357 -18.01 -1.64 19.77
N ASP A 358 -19.20 -1.90 20.32
CA ASP A 358 -19.38 -2.65 21.57
C ASP A 358 -18.83 -4.09 21.47
N ASN A 359 -19.02 -4.74 20.33
CA ASN A 359 -18.50 -6.08 20.07
C ASN A 359 -16.97 -6.08 20.04
N CYS A 360 -16.36 -5.09 19.38
CA CYS A 360 -14.91 -4.95 19.32
C CYS A 360 -14.31 -4.73 20.72
N TRP A 361 -14.91 -3.87 21.55
CA TRP A 361 -14.44 -3.61 22.90
C TRP A 361 -14.63 -4.77 23.84
N SER A 362 -15.78 -5.45 23.77
CA SER A 362 -16.03 -6.67 24.53
C SER A 362 -15.03 -7.77 24.16
N PHE A 363 -14.81 -8.00 22.86
CA PHE A 363 -13.84 -8.97 22.37
C PHE A 363 -12.40 -8.63 22.81
N LEU A 364 -11.98 -7.38 22.66
CA LEU A 364 -10.65 -6.96 23.07
C LEU A 364 -10.44 -7.14 24.58
N SER A 365 -11.44 -6.79 25.40
CA SER A 365 -11.39 -7.03 26.84
C SER A 365 -11.20 -8.52 27.14
N HIS A 366 -11.93 -9.39 26.45
CA HIS A 366 -11.84 -10.83 26.63
C HIS A 366 -10.48 -11.39 26.17
N VAL A 367 -9.95 -10.95 25.03
CA VAL A 367 -8.65 -11.40 24.53
C VAL A 367 -7.50 -10.99 25.46
N LEU A 368 -7.59 -9.82 26.09
CA LEU A 368 -6.59 -9.35 27.06
C LEU A 368 -6.51 -10.22 28.32
N GLU A 369 -7.49 -11.09 28.60
CA GLU A 369 -7.43 -12.06 29.69
C GLU A 369 -6.50 -13.25 29.38
N HIS A 370 -6.16 -13.44 28.09
CA HIS A 370 -5.41 -14.60 27.61
C HIS A 370 -4.00 -14.27 27.10
N GLY A 371 -3.57 -13.02 27.24
CA GLY A 371 -2.24 -12.58 26.84
C GLY A 371 -2.14 -11.08 26.66
N GLU A 372 -1.09 -10.66 25.98
CA GLU A 372 -0.83 -9.25 25.73
C GLU A 372 -1.23 -8.86 24.32
N VAL A 373 -1.92 -7.72 24.19
CA VAL A 373 -2.18 -7.11 22.88
C VAL A 373 -1.15 -6.03 22.62
N ARG A 374 -0.54 -6.03 21.44
CA ARG A 374 0.46 -5.04 21.01
C ARG A 374 0.15 -4.60 19.58
N TRP A 375 0.71 -3.47 19.15
CA TRP A 375 0.81 -3.20 17.71
C TRP A 375 1.78 -4.21 17.08
N VAL A 376 1.51 -4.63 15.84
CA VAL A 376 2.40 -5.52 15.07
C VAL A 376 3.83 -4.96 14.97
N THR A 377 3.98 -3.63 14.92
CA THR A 377 5.26 -2.92 14.88
C THR A 377 5.73 -2.40 16.24
N GLY A 378 4.96 -2.66 17.30
CA GLY A 378 5.17 -2.12 18.64
C GLY A 378 5.74 -3.15 19.61
N THR A 379 6.53 -2.66 20.56
CA THR A 379 7.05 -3.50 21.67
C THR A 379 6.19 -3.39 22.93
N GLU A 380 5.37 -2.35 23.04
CA GLU A 380 4.61 -2.03 24.25
C GLU A 380 3.23 -2.70 24.27
N PRO A 381 2.82 -3.33 25.39
CA PRO A 381 1.47 -3.83 25.58
C PRO A 381 0.46 -2.70 25.65
N MET A 382 -0.72 -2.95 25.11
CA MET A 382 -1.84 -2.02 25.06
C MET A 382 -2.91 -2.42 26.07
N THR A 383 -3.41 -1.42 26.79
CA THR A 383 -4.62 -1.58 27.61
C THR A 383 -5.87 -1.28 26.78
N LEU A 384 -7.02 -1.80 27.20
CA LEU A 384 -8.31 -1.47 26.58
C LEU A 384 -8.56 0.04 26.52
N ALA A 385 -8.22 0.76 27.60
CA ALA A 385 -8.35 2.22 27.66
C ALA A 385 -7.50 2.91 26.60
N ALA A 386 -6.22 2.55 26.48
CA ALA A 386 -5.32 3.12 25.48
C ALA A 386 -5.81 2.89 24.04
N VAL A 387 -6.39 1.72 23.75
CA VAL A 387 -6.97 1.44 22.42
C VAL A 387 -8.21 2.31 22.16
N LYS A 388 -9.11 2.43 23.14
CA LYS A 388 -10.32 3.28 23.02
C LYS A 388 -9.99 4.76 22.85
N ASP A 389 -9.01 5.27 23.60
CA ASP A 389 -8.54 6.65 23.51
C ASP A 389 -7.98 6.93 22.11
N LEU A 390 -7.20 5.98 21.58
CA LEU A 390 -6.67 6.12 20.23
C LEU A 390 -7.77 6.05 19.16
N PHE A 391 -8.69 5.11 19.27
CA PHE A 391 -9.84 5.04 18.36
C PHE A 391 -10.62 6.35 18.35
N SER A 392 -10.89 6.90 19.53
CA SER A 392 -11.56 8.20 19.68
C SER A 392 -10.75 9.33 19.04
N SER A 393 -9.42 9.29 19.14
CA SER A 393 -8.53 10.23 18.45
C SER A 393 -8.67 10.12 16.93
N TYR A 394 -8.61 8.91 16.36
CA TYR A 394 -8.79 8.70 14.92
C TYR A 394 -10.17 9.15 14.44
N MET A 395 -11.23 8.84 15.18
CA MET A 395 -12.60 9.28 14.83
C MET A 395 -12.74 10.81 14.75
N ARG A 396 -11.95 11.56 15.52
CA ARG A 396 -11.92 13.04 15.44
C ARG A 396 -11.07 13.55 14.28
N THR A 397 -9.93 12.93 14.01
CA THR A 397 -8.95 13.44 13.03
C THR A 397 -9.30 13.04 11.60
N VAL A 398 -9.70 11.78 11.38
CA VAL A 398 -9.86 11.18 10.04
C VAL A 398 -10.83 11.94 9.13
N PRO A 399 -12.00 12.42 9.59
CA PRO A 399 -12.91 13.20 8.74
C PRO A 399 -12.28 14.46 8.13
N SER A 400 -11.29 15.05 8.79
CA SER A 400 -10.55 16.22 8.30
C SER A 400 -9.27 15.87 7.55
N ALA A 401 -8.83 14.60 7.61
CA ALA A 401 -7.61 14.11 7.00
C ALA A 401 -7.81 13.56 5.59
N LEU A 402 -9.07 13.30 5.20
CA LEU A 402 -9.44 12.76 3.90
C LEU A 402 -10.21 13.79 3.08
N ASP A 403 -10.08 13.73 1.76
CA ASP A 403 -11.01 14.40 0.87
C ASP A 403 -12.33 13.62 0.71
N ARG A 404 -13.24 14.14 -0.12
CA ARG A 404 -14.53 13.49 -0.41
C ARG A 404 -14.40 12.13 -1.09
N ASP A 405 -13.25 11.86 -1.71
CA ASP A 405 -12.95 10.66 -2.48
C ASP A 405 -12.10 9.67 -1.64
N GLY A 406 -11.93 9.94 -0.34
CA GLY A 406 -11.20 9.10 0.63
C GLY A 406 -9.68 9.14 0.48
N ILE A 407 -9.14 10.15 -0.22
CA ILE A 407 -7.72 10.34 -0.46
C ILE A 407 -7.12 11.16 0.67
N THR A 408 -5.95 10.76 1.19
CA THR A 408 -5.32 11.47 2.30
C THR A 408 -4.81 12.85 1.91
N ASN A 409 -4.98 13.83 2.80
CA ASN A 409 -4.42 15.18 2.64
C ASN A 409 -2.89 15.18 2.58
N SER A 410 -2.25 14.16 3.15
CA SER A 410 -0.80 13.97 3.06
C SER A 410 -0.31 13.68 1.64
N TRP A 411 -1.10 12.96 0.84
CA TRP A 411 -0.81 12.77 -0.59
C TRP A 411 -0.83 14.09 -1.35
N PHE A 412 -1.90 14.88 -1.20
CA PHE A 412 -2.01 16.17 -1.89
C PHE A 412 -0.93 17.15 -1.45
N HIS A 413 -0.57 17.15 -0.16
CA HIS A 413 0.54 17.92 0.37
C HIS A 413 1.84 17.54 -0.34
N VAL A 414 2.26 16.27 -0.29
CA VAL A 414 3.57 15.86 -0.82
C VAL A 414 3.63 16.03 -2.34
N TYR A 415 2.55 15.74 -3.05
CA TYR A 415 2.51 15.92 -4.49
C TYR A 415 2.70 17.39 -4.85
N THR A 416 1.93 18.30 -4.26
CA THR A 416 1.94 19.72 -4.62
C THR A 416 3.23 20.43 -4.19
N ASN A 417 3.72 20.16 -2.98
CA ASN A 417 4.79 20.95 -2.38
C ASN A 417 6.19 20.37 -2.63
N THR A 418 6.28 19.04 -2.82
CA THR A 418 7.57 18.34 -2.93
C THR A 418 7.80 17.79 -4.32
N LEU A 419 6.81 17.08 -4.89
CA LEU A 419 7.05 16.23 -6.06
C LEU A 419 6.79 16.91 -7.41
N LYS A 420 5.66 17.61 -7.52
CA LYS A 420 5.16 18.16 -8.78
C LYS A 420 6.20 19.07 -9.44
N ASP A 421 6.37 18.91 -10.75
CA ASP A 421 7.28 19.66 -11.63
C ASP A 421 8.79 19.44 -11.38
N ARG A 422 9.18 18.77 -10.28
CA ARG A 422 10.57 18.57 -9.86
C ARG A 422 11.04 17.12 -9.98
N HIS A 423 10.14 16.18 -9.73
CA HIS A 423 10.42 14.76 -9.57
C HIS A 423 9.46 13.89 -10.38
N ALA A 424 9.83 12.64 -10.61
CA ALA A 424 8.95 11.67 -11.25
C ALA A 424 8.03 11.05 -10.18
N THR A 425 6.71 11.09 -10.42
CA THR A 425 5.71 10.52 -9.50
C THR A 425 4.81 9.55 -10.24
N ILE A 426 4.78 8.31 -9.79
CA ILE A 426 4.10 7.20 -10.45
C ILE A 426 3.10 6.57 -9.47
N LEU A 427 1.81 6.62 -9.80
CA LEU A 427 0.81 5.76 -9.15
C LEU A 427 1.01 4.34 -9.68
N ASN A 428 1.45 3.43 -8.82
CA ASN A 428 1.84 2.07 -9.19
C ASN A 428 0.91 1.05 -8.54
N SER A 429 -0.05 0.53 -9.31
CA SER A 429 -1.11 -0.35 -8.79
C SER A 429 -1.28 -1.63 -9.59
N PHE A 430 -1.90 -2.63 -8.96
CA PHE A 430 -2.51 -3.77 -9.66
C PHE A 430 -3.97 -3.51 -10.03
N GLY A 431 -4.60 -2.52 -9.38
CA GLY A 431 -6.00 -2.17 -9.57
C GLY A 431 -6.22 -1.03 -10.56
N VAL A 432 -7.48 -0.84 -10.92
CA VAL A 432 -7.97 0.26 -11.77
C VAL A 432 -8.40 1.49 -10.96
N ASP A 433 -8.17 1.48 -9.65
CA ASP A 433 -8.57 2.57 -8.74
C ASP A 433 -7.68 3.82 -8.88
N THR A 434 -6.65 3.76 -9.73
CA THR A 434 -5.70 4.87 -9.98
C THR A 434 -6.39 6.08 -10.60
N ARG A 435 -7.39 5.91 -11.48
CA ARG A 435 -8.07 7.03 -12.14
C ARG A 435 -8.71 8.01 -11.15
N LYS A 436 -9.31 7.52 -10.07
CA LYS A 436 -9.91 8.38 -9.04
C LYS A 436 -8.88 9.33 -8.43
N VAL A 437 -7.72 8.78 -8.04
CA VAL A 437 -6.62 9.59 -7.51
C VAL A 437 -6.08 10.54 -8.57
N THR A 438 -5.93 10.08 -9.81
CA THR A 438 -5.48 10.92 -10.93
C THR A 438 -6.39 12.14 -11.10
N LEU A 439 -7.70 11.93 -11.22
CA LEU A 439 -8.68 13.02 -11.42
C LEU A 439 -8.77 13.98 -10.21
N ALA A 440 -8.52 13.49 -9.00
CA ALA A 440 -8.44 14.34 -7.82
C ALA A 440 -7.11 15.13 -7.73
N THR A 441 -6.03 14.61 -8.32
CA THR A 441 -4.68 15.16 -8.19
C THR A 441 -4.33 16.15 -9.30
N VAL A 442 -4.74 15.88 -10.54
CA VAL A 442 -4.40 16.71 -11.71
C VAL A 442 -5.64 17.32 -12.36
N LYS A 443 -5.48 18.50 -12.97
CA LYS A 443 -6.58 19.20 -13.65
C LYS A 443 -6.93 18.59 -15.01
N ASP A 444 -5.92 18.14 -15.74
CA ASP A 444 -6.06 17.54 -17.06
C ASP A 444 -5.47 16.13 -17.02
N GLU A 445 -6.32 15.14 -17.25
CA GLU A 445 -5.92 13.73 -17.28
C GLU A 445 -5.07 13.40 -18.52
N MET A 446 -5.16 14.19 -19.59
CA MET A 446 -4.39 13.97 -20.82
C MET A 446 -2.89 14.25 -20.64
N ASP A 447 -2.52 14.94 -19.57
CA ASP A 447 -1.13 15.20 -19.17
C ASP A 447 -0.46 14.01 -18.45
N VAL A 448 -1.23 12.95 -18.18
CA VAL A 448 -0.80 11.79 -17.39
C VAL A 448 -0.31 10.70 -18.32
N LEU A 449 0.92 10.23 -18.11
CA LEU A 449 1.45 9.08 -18.83
C LEU A 449 0.87 7.79 -18.21
N HIS A 450 0.19 6.99 -19.04
CA HIS A 450 -0.35 5.69 -18.64
C HIS A 450 0.47 4.55 -19.24
N ILE A 451 0.94 3.64 -18.38
CA ILE A 451 1.72 2.46 -18.75
C ILE A 451 1.01 1.22 -18.21
N ALA A 452 0.77 0.24 -19.08
CA ALA A 452 0.31 -1.10 -18.71
C ALA A 452 1.47 -2.08 -18.85
N ILE A 453 1.74 -2.85 -17.80
CA ILE A 453 2.79 -3.87 -17.80
C ILE A 453 2.21 -5.19 -18.23
N ASN A 454 2.78 -5.78 -19.28
CA ASN A 454 2.40 -7.09 -19.80
C ASN A 454 0.90 -7.21 -20.06
N HIS A 455 0.27 -6.21 -20.69
CA HIS A 455 -1.18 -6.16 -20.92
C HIS A 455 -1.70 -7.44 -21.62
N ASP A 456 -0.91 -8.00 -22.54
CA ASP A 456 -1.27 -9.22 -23.28
C ASP A 456 -1.36 -10.48 -22.40
N MET A 457 -0.88 -10.41 -21.15
CA MET A 457 -0.98 -11.50 -20.16
C MET A 457 -2.17 -11.33 -19.21
N TRP A 458 -2.94 -10.25 -19.34
CA TRP A 458 -4.07 -9.97 -18.45
C TRP A 458 -5.24 -10.90 -18.79
N ASP A 459 -6.05 -11.25 -17.79
CA ASP A 459 -7.28 -11.99 -18.06
C ASP A 459 -8.37 -11.04 -18.60
N GLU A 460 -9.38 -11.61 -19.27
CA GLU A 460 -10.45 -10.82 -19.91
C GLU A 460 -11.17 -9.88 -18.93
N ARG A 461 -11.27 -10.29 -17.66
CA ARG A 461 -11.88 -9.49 -16.59
C ARG A 461 -11.03 -8.25 -16.31
N ASP A 462 -9.73 -8.42 -16.17
CA ASP A 462 -8.79 -7.32 -15.87
C ASP A 462 -8.70 -6.35 -17.07
N VAL A 463 -8.63 -6.86 -18.30
CA VAL A 463 -8.69 -6.04 -19.53
C VAL A 463 -9.97 -5.22 -19.57
N LYS A 464 -11.13 -5.87 -19.36
CA LYS A 464 -12.42 -5.17 -19.38
C LYS A 464 -12.48 -4.07 -18.32
N LYS A 465 -12.12 -4.36 -17.06
CA LYS A 465 -12.11 -3.37 -15.99
C LYS A 465 -11.20 -2.19 -16.30
N PHE A 466 -10.05 -2.46 -16.90
CA PHE A 466 -9.09 -1.43 -17.26
C PHE A 466 -9.63 -0.52 -18.37
N SER A 467 -10.25 -1.07 -19.40
CA SER A 467 -10.90 -0.28 -20.45
C SER A 467 -12.10 0.50 -19.94
N ASP A 468 -12.95 -0.11 -19.10
CA ASP A 468 -14.12 0.52 -18.50
C ASP A 468 -13.73 1.77 -17.68
N GLN A 469 -12.52 1.82 -17.13
CA GLN A 469 -12.07 2.98 -16.37
C GLN A 469 -11.89 4.23 -17.23
N PHE A 470 -11.72 4.12 -18.56
CA PHE A 470 -11.49 5.27 -19.44
C PHE A 470 -12.74 5.75 -20.17
N GLN A 471 -13.81 4.96 -20.11
CA GLN A 471 -15.16 5.36 -20.54
C GLN A 471 -15.79 6.29 -19.51
#